data_AF-A0A938ID16-F1
#
_entry.id   AF-A0A938ID16-F1
#
_cell.length_a   1.000
_cell.length_b   1.000
_cell.length_c   1.000
_cell.angle_alpha   90.00
_cell.angle_beta   90.00
_cell.angle_gamma   90.00
#
_symmetry.space_group_name_H-M   'P 1'
#
loop_
_entity.id
_entity.type
_entity.pdbx_description
1 polymer ?
#
loop_
_entity_poly.entity_id
_entity_poly.type
_entity_poly.pdbx_seq_one_letter_code
_entity_poly.pdbx_strand_id
1 'polypeptide(L)'
;MSQNETCREITAFLDEYCENRLAQSAQRAFEAHIAQCPDCLRFLASYRTTRELGRQALSGATRASPDPESTPTPPERLIQAILRAKTAPGSDSPPGQGLPRPPPRG
;
A
#
# COMPACT_ATOMS: atom_id res chain seq x y z
N MET A 1 20.78 15.07 11.02
CA MET A 1 19.73 14.04 10.96
C MET A 1 19.27 13.94 9.53
N SER A 2 19.88 13.06 8.75
CA SER A 2 19.53 12.86 7.34
C SER A 2 18.25 12.02 7.30
N GLN A 3 17.09 12.66 7.26
CA GLN A 3 15.80 12.00 7.11
C GLN A 3 15.62 11.63 5.63
N ASN A 4 16.12 10.47 5.23
CA ASN A 4 15.87 9.87 3.91
C ASN A 4 15.21 8.50 4.11
N GLU A 5 14.14 8.47 4.90
CA GLU A 5 13.24 7.32 4.95
C GLU A 5 12.60 7.18 3.56
N THR A 6 12.75 6.02 2.96
CA THR A 6 12.17 5.72 1.67
C THR A 6 10.65 5.70 1.78
N CYS A 7 9.96 5.93 0.66
CA CYS A 7 8.49 5.78 0.62
C CYS A 7 8.04 4.42 1.17
N ARG A 8 8.84 3.36 0.94
CA ARG A 8 8.57 2.00 1.44
C ARG A 8 8.56 1.93 2.96
N GLU A 9 9.60 2.43 3.61
CA GLU A 9 9.74 2.40 5.07
C GLU A 9 8.61 3.17 5.75
N ILE A 10 8.29 4.36 5.23
CA ILE A 10 7.18 5.17 5.74
C ILE A 10 5.84 4.43 5.61
N THR A 11 5.56 3.83 4.45
CA THR A 11 4.30 3.10 4.26
C THR A 11 4.20 1.88 5.18
N ALA A 12 5.29 1.13 5.36
CA ALA A 12 5.32 -0.04 6.23
C ALA A 12 5.07 0.35 7.69
N PHE A 13 5.72 1.42 8.15
CA PHE A 13 5.52 1.96 9.50
C PHE A 13 4.05 2.35 9.74
N LEU A 14 3.43 3.05 8.79
CA LEU A 14 2.03 3.50 8.92
C LEU A 14 1.04 2.34 8.84
N ASP A 15 1.34 1.31 8.03
CA ASP A 15 0.56 0.06 7.99
C ASP A 15 0.60 -0.64 9.35
N GLU A 16 1.79 -0.82 9.94
CA GLU A 16 1.95 -1.40 11.28
C GLU A 16 1.24 -0.58 12.36
N TYR A 17 1.33 0.75 12.30
CA TYR A 17 0.62 1.64 13.21
C TYR A 17 -0.90 1.45 13.11
N CYS A 18 -1.45 1.48 11.89
CA CYS A 18 -2.89 1.34 11.69
C CYS A 18 -3.41 -0.05 12.11
N GLU A 19 -2.54 -1.06 12.13
CA GLU A 19 -2.87 -2.43 12.52
C GLU A 19 -2.50 -2.73 13.98
N ASN A 20 -2.13 -1.71 14.76
CA ASN A 20 -1.69 -1.81 16.16
C ASN A 20 -0.58 -2.87 16.37
N ARG A 21 0.35 -2.96 15.43
CA ARG A 21 1.49 -3.89 15.47
C ARG A 21 2.82 -3.24 15.79
N LEU A 22 2.87 -1.92 15.95
CA LEU A 22 4.07 -1.24 16.40
C LEU A 22 4.44 -1.62 17.84
N ALA A 23 5.74 -1.59 18.13
CA ALA A 23 6.20 -1.62 19.51
C ALA A 23 5.60 -0.45 20.31
N GLN A 24 5.23 -0.68 21.57
CA GLN A 24 4.56 0.33 22.41
C GLN A 24 5.32 1.66 22.51
N SER A 25 6.66 1.63 22.52
CA SER A 25 7.49 2.84 22.52
C SER A 25 7.32 3.66 21.24
N ALA A 26 7.33 3.00 20.08
CA ALA A 26 7.14 3.63 18.78
C ALA A 26 5.72 4.17 18.62
N GLN A 27 4.71 3.41 19.06
CA GLN A 27 3.32 3.86 19.03
C GLN A 27 3.11 5.13 19.86
N ARG A 28 3.59 5.17 21.11
CA ARG A 28 3.49 6.38 21.95
C ARG A 28 4.22 7.57 21.37
N ALA A 29 5.41 7.37 20.79
CA ALA A 29 6.18 8.44 20.16
C ALA A 29 5.43 9.03 18.95
N PHE A 30 4.81 8.17 18.13
CA PHE A 30 4.06 8.62 16.97
C PHE A 30 2.74 9.32 17.36
N GLU A 31 2.03 8.79 18.36
CA GLU A 31 0.83 9.42 18.93
C GLU A 31 1.14 10.82 19.48
N ALA A 32 2.26 10.97 20.20
CA ALA A 32 2.73 12.28 20.68
C ALA A 32 3.04 13.24 19.53
N HIS A 33 3.61 12.75 18.43
CA HIS A 33 3.92 13.56 17.25
C HIS A 33 2.66 14.07 16.55
N ILE A 34 1.69 13.18 16.25
CA ILE A 34 0.45 13.58 15.56
C ILE A 34 -0.44 14.47 16.44
N ALA A 35 -0.30 14.41 17.77
CA ALA A 35 -0.96 15.34 18.68
C ALA A 35 -0.41 16.78 18.58
N GLN A 36 0.84 16.94 18.13
CA GLN A 36 1.53 18.23 18.04
C GLN A 36 1.72 18.72 16.59
N CYS A 37 1.47 17.87 15.60
CA CYS A 37 1.67 18.17 14.18
C CYS A 37 0.37 17.99 13.36
N PRO A 38 -0.37 19.09 13.08
CA PRO A 38 -1.61 19.04 12.31
C PRO A 38 -1.46 18.47 10.90
N ASP A 39 -0.30 18.69 10.25
CA ASP A 39 -0.04 18.18 8.91
C ASP A 39 0.10 16.66 8.88
N CYS A 40 0.80 16.09 9.86
CA CYS A 40 0.93 14.64 9.99
C CYS A 40 -0.40 13.99 10.39
N LEU A 41 -1.21 14.65 11.22
CA LEU A 41 -2.57 14.20 11.53
C LEU A 41 -3.46 14.18 10.28
N ARG A 42 -3.42 15.24 9.47
CA ARG A 42 -4.16 15.33 8.19
C ARG A 42 -3.69 14.27 7.20
N PHE A 43 -2.38 14.07 7.08
CA PHE A 43 -1.81 13.03 6.23
C PHE A 43 -2.28 11.64 6.66
N LEU A 44 -2.21 11.33 7.95
CA LEU A 44 -2.68 10.06 8.52
C LEU A 44 -4.17 9.82 8.22
N ALA A 45 -5.00 10.85 8.29
CA ALA A 45 -6.42 10.74 7.92
C ALA A 45 -6.60 10.37 6.44
N SER A 46 -5.92 11.06 5.52
CA SER A 46 -5.97 10.74 4.08
C SER A 46 -5.43 9.35 3.77
N TYR A 47 -4.35 8.94 4.45
CA TYR A 47 -3.77 7.61 4.31
C TYR A 47 -4.74 6.51 4.72
N ARG A 48 -5.41 6.65 5.88
CA ARG A 48 -6.44 5.71 6.35
C ARG A 48 -7.60 5.57 5.36
N THR A 49 -8.09 6.69 4.83
CA THR A 49 -9.13 6.67 3.79
C THR A 49 -8.67 5.92 2.55
N THR A 50 -7.44 6.17 2.09
CA THR A 50 -6.87 5.50 0.90
C THR A 50 -6.76 3.99 1.11
N ARG A 51 -6.29 3.54 2.28
CA ARG A 51 -6.24 2.11 2.63
C ARG A 51 -7.63 1.48 2.61
N GLU A 52 -8.61 2.15 3.20
CA GLU A 52 -9.97 1.63 3.28
C GLU A 52 -10.60 1.48 1.89
N LEU A 53 -10.47 2.50 1.03
CA LEU A 53 -10.90 2.43 -0.36
C LEU A 53 -10.21 1.28 -1.13
N GLY A 54 -8.90 1.10 -0.92
CA GLY A 54 -8.16 -0.01 -1.51
C GLY A 54 -8.68 -1.38 -1.05
N ARG A 55 -8.95 -1.53 0.25
CA ARG A 55 -9.54 -2.76 0.82
C ARG A 55 -10.93 -3.02 0.23
N GLN A 56 -11.77 -2.00 0.14
CA GLN A 56 -13.13 -2.11 -0.42
C GLN A 56 -13.14 -2.48 -1.90
N ALA A 57 -12.19 -1.95 -2.67
CA ALA A 57 -12.04 -2.30 -4.09
C ALA A 57 -11.64 -3.76 -4.27
N LEU A 58 -10.82 -4.30 -3.35
CA LEU A 58 -10.31 -5.67 -3.43
C LEU A 58 -11.23 -6.71 -2.80
N SER A 59 -12.01 -6.33 -1.78
CA SER A 59 -12.92 -7.24 -1.07
C SER A 59 -14.19 -7.58 -1.84
N GLY A 60 -14.39 -6.99 -3.02
CA GLY A 60 -15.61 -7.14 -3.80
C GLY A 60 -16.82 -6.42 -3.17
N ALA A 61 -16.67 -5.79 -2.00
CA ALA A 61 -17.76 -5.13 -1.28
C ALA A 61 -18.33 -3.89 -2.00
N THR A 62 -17.58 -3.32 -2.96
CA THR A 62 -17.99 -2.15 -3.76
C THR A 62 -18.50 -2.50 -5.15
N ARG A 63 -18.41 -3.76 -5.58
CA ARG A 63 -19.12 -4.25 -6.76
C ARG A 63 -20.36 -4.97 -6.26
N ALA A 64 -21.52 -4.73 -6.91
CA ALA A 64 -22.59 -5.73 -6.87
C ALA A 64 -21.93 -7.09 -7.15
N SER A 65 -22.16 -8.09 -6.28
CA SER A 65 -21.54 -9.42 -6.39
C SER A 65 -21.37 -9.77 -7.85
N PRO A 66 -20.14 -9.98 -8.35
CA PRO A 66 -19.99 -10.32 -9.74
C PRO A 66 -20.79 -11.60 -9.95
N ASP A 67 -21.77 -11.53 -10.86
CA ASP A 67 -22.56 -12.68 -11.25
C ASP A 67 -21.56 -13.80 -11.57
N PRO A 68 -21.63 -14.99 -10.94
CA PRO A 68 -20.64 -16.04 -11.15
C PRO A 68 -20.49 -16.42 -12.63
N GLU A 69 -21.51 -16.17 -13.44
CA GLU A 69 -21.51 -16.37 -14.90
C GLU A 69 -20.74 -15.27 -15.68
N SER A 70 -20.62 -14.06 -15.12
CA SER A 70 -19.98 -12.90 -15.75
C SER A 70 -18.51 -12.71 -15.36
N THR A 71 -17.96 -13.57 -14.50
CA THR A 71 -16.54 -13.51 -14.11
C THR A 71 -15.74 -14.44 -15.01
N PRO A 72 -15.04 -13.94 -16.05
CA PRO A 72 -14.26 -14.81 -16.91
C PRO A 72 -13.15 -15.46 -16.09
N THR A 73 -13.07 -16.79 -16.18
CA THR A 73 -11.96 -17.53 -15.57
C THR A 73 -10.65 -16.99 -16.17
N PRO A 74 -9.66 -16.62 -15.34
CA PRO A 74 -8.39 -16.11 -15.84
C PRO A 74 -7.74 -17.15 -16.77
N PRO A 75 -7.13 -16.73 -17.91
CA PRO A 75 -6.53 -17.67 -18.85
C PRO A 75 -5.42 -18.50 -18.18
N GLU A 76 -5.38 -19.80 -18.47
CA GLU A 76 -4.43 -20.73 -17.84
C GLU A 76 -2.97 -20.26 -17.92
N ARG A 77 -2.58 -19.70 -19.07
CA ARG A 77 -1.24 -19.14 -19.29
C ARG A 77 -0.86 -18.06 -18.28
N LEU A 78 -1.82 -17.24 -17.83
CA LEU A 78 -1.59 -16.20 -16.84
C LEU A 78 -1.40 -16.81 -15.45
N ILE A 79 -2.23 -17.80 -15.09
CA ILE A 79 -2.12 -18.53 -13.82
C ILE A 79 -0.73 -19.18 -13.72
N GLN A 80 -0.31 -19.90 -14.77
CA GLN A 80 0.98 -20.56 -14.81
C GLN A 80 2.16 -19.58 -14.77
N ALA A 81 2.05 -18.41 -15.42
CA ALA A 81 3.09 -17.38 -15.35
C ALA A 81 3.27 -16.84 -13.92
N ILE A 82 2.17 -16.58 -13.20
CA ILE A 82 2.21 -16.11 -11.81
C ILE A 82 2.82 -17.19 -10.89
N LEU A 83 2.39 -18.45 -11.05
CA LEU A 83 2.90 -19.55 -10.22
C LEU A 83 4.41 -19.76 -10.40
N ARG A 84 4.91 -19.66 -11.64
CA ARG A 84 6.36 -19.73 -11.92
C ARG A 84 7.11 -18.56 -11.29
N ALA A 85 6.60 -17.33 -11.40
CA ALA A 85 7.22 -16.16 -10.78
C ALA A 85 7.30 -16.28 -9.25
N LYS A 86 6.26 -16.84 -8.61
CA LYS A 86 6.22 -17.05 -7.15
C LYS A 86 7.15 -18.17 -6.67
N THR A 87 7.48 -19.13 -7.52
CA THR A 87 8.32 -20.30 -7.17
C THR A 87 9.76 -20.16 -7.65
N ALA A 88 10.07 -19.19 -8.50
CA ALA A 88 11.43 -18.87 -8.88
C ALA A 88 12.21 -18.30 -7.67
N PRO A 89 13.38 -18.86 -7.33
CA PRO A 89 14.27 -18.23 -6.37
C PRO A 89 14.67 -16.85 -6.89
N GLY A 90 14.56 -15.83 -6.03
CA GLY A 90 14.49 -14.41 -6.37
C GLY A 90 15.30 -13.98 -7.58
N SER A 91 14.60 -13.72 -8.70
CA SER A 91 15.15 -12.88 -9.75
C SER A 91 15.09 -11.44 -9.25
N ASP A 92 16.25 -10.89 -8.91
CA ASP A 92 16.47 -9.45 -8.82
C ASP A 92 15.76 -8.76 -10.00
N SER A 93 14.68 -8.04 -9.72
CA SER A 93 14.11 -7.14 -10.71
C SER A 93 15.10 -5.97 -10.86
N PRO A 94 15.57 -5.64 -12.07
CA PRO A 94 16.34 -4.42 -12.24
C PRO A 94 15.49 -3.23 -11.77
N PRO A 95 16.10 -2.17 -11.20
CA PRO A 95 15.36 -1.01 -10.73
C PRO A 95 14.49 -0.50 -11.87
N GLY A 96 13.17 -0.53 -11.66
CA GLY A 96 12.20 0.00 -12.59
C GLY A 96 12.60 1.44 -12.91
N GLN A 97 12.97 1.70 -14.16
CA GLN A 97 13.31 3.04 -14.62
C GLN A 97 12.09 3.92 -14.33
N GLY A 98 12.25 4.84 -13.39
CA GLY A 98 11.18 5.70 -12.91
C GLY A 98 10.54 6.40 -14.10
N LEU A 99 9.22 6.23 -14.26
CA LEU A 99 8.47 7.07 -15.18
C LEU A 99 8.74 8.54 -14.82
N PRO A 100 8.95 9.41 -15.81
CA PRO A 100 9.19 10.82 -15.55
C PRO A 100 8.01 11.41 -14.76
N ARG A 101 8.33 12.19 -13.72
CA ARG A 101 7.32 12.95 -12.98
C ARG A 101 6.54 13.84 -13.97
N PRO A 102 5.20 13.80 -13.99
CA PRO A 102 4.43 14.75 -14.77
C PRO A 102 4.73 16.18 -14.28
N PRO A 103 4.73 17.20 -15.16
CA PRO A 103 4.97 18.58 -14.79
C PRO A 103 3.87 19.08 -13.82
N PRO A 104 4.18 20.07 -12.96
CA PRO A 104 3.17 20.70 -12.11
C PRO A 104 2.07 21.29 -13.00
N ARG A 105 0.80 21.08 -12.61
CA ARG A 105 -0.32 21.80 -13.21
C ARG A 105 -0.23 23.26 -12.74
N GLY A 106 0.05 24.17 -13.68
CA GLY A 106 -0.09 25.61 -13.46
C GLY A 106 -1.55 26.04 -13.42
#